data_AF-A0A961AZ32-F1
#
_entry.id   AF-A0A961AZ32-F1
#
_cell.length_a   1.000
_cell.length_b   1.000
_cell.length_c   1.000
_cell.angle_alpha   90.00
_cell.angle_beta   90.00
_cell.angle_gamma   90.00
#
_symmetry.space_group_name_H-M   'P 1'
#
loop_
_entity.id
_entity.type
_entity.pdbx_description
1 polymer ?
#
loop_
_entity_poly.entity_id
_entity_poly.type
_entity_poly.pdbx_seq_one_letter_code
_entity_poly.pdbx_strand_id
1 'polypeptide(L)' 'MAIVLQGAVGARPEAAEPVDFVRDVRPIFEKHCYECHGETKQKSGLRLDVKSAAFKGGDEHG' A
#
# COMPACT_ATOMS: atom_id res chain seq x y z
N MET A 1 -45.64 16.27 29.48
CA MET A 1 -45.14 15.18 28.60
C MET A 1 -44.23 15.81 27.56
N ALA A 2 -42.93 15.59 27.64
CA ALA A 2 -42.00 16.00 26.60
C ALA A 2 -40.97 14.87 26.44
N ILE A 3 -41.16 14.04 25.42
CA ILE A 3 -40.18 13.04 25.02
C ILE A 3 -39.34 13.72 23.94
N VAL A 4 -38.12 14.09 24.29
CA VAL A 4 -37.12 14.52 23.29
C VAL A 4 -36.53 13.28 22.64
N LEU A 5 -36.72 13.14 21.32
CA LEU A 5 -36.07 12.10 20.53
C LEU A 5 -34.61 12.52 20.26
N GLN A 6 -33.67 11.84 20.91
CA GLN A 6 -32.24 12.01 20.63
C GLN A 6 -31.91 11.25 19.33
N GLY A 7 -31.73 11.99 18.23
CA GLY A 7 -31.23 11.42 16.97
C GLY A 7 -29.76 11.01 17.10
N ALA A 8 -29.45 9.74 16.83
CA ALA A 8 -28.08 9.26 16.74
C ALA A 8 -27.41 9.84 15.48
N VAL A 9 -26.43 10.71 15.68
CA VAL A 9 -25.49 11.10 14.61
C VAL A 9 -24.56 9.92 14.40
N GLY A 10 -24.76 9.18 13.30
CA GLY A 10 -23.81 8.16 12.85
C GLY A 10 -22.44 8.78 12.62
N ALA A 11 -21.42 8.23 13.26
CA ALA A 11 -20.05 8.65 13.08
C ALA A 11 -19.65 8.47 11.61
N ARG A 12 -19.30 9.57 10.94
CA ARG A 12 -18.63 9.53 9.64
C ARG A 12 -17.24 8.95 9.89
N PRO A 13 -16.77 7.96 9.11
CA PRO A 13 -15.39 7.52 9.24
C PRO A 13 -14.50 8.75 9.04
N GLU A 14 -13.62 8.99 10.01
CA GLU A 14 -12.52 9.94 9.85
C GLU A 14 -11.78 9.56 8.56
N ALA A 15 -11.49 10.55 7.73
CA ALA A 15 -10.72 10.31 6.51
C ALA A 15 -9.39 9.69 6.92
N ALA A 16 -9.09 8.49 6.43
CA ALA A 16 -7.83 7.84 6.69
C ALA A 16 -6.68 8.75 6.26
N GLU A 17 -5.60 8.79 7.06
CA GLU A 17 -4.40 9.52 6.68
C GLU A 17 -3.91 9.05 5.30
N PRO A 18 -3.36 9.97 4.48
CA PRO A 18 -2.80 9.60 3.20
C PRO A 18 -1.66 8.58 3.39
N VAL A 19 -1.61 7.60 2.50
CA VAL A 19 -0.55 6.59 2.49
C VAL A 19 0.74 7.22 1.99
N ASP A 20 1.80 7.10 2.78
CA ASP A 20 3.16 7.46 2.38
C ASP A 20 3.93 6.21 1.96
N PHE A 21 4.43 6.18 0.72
CA PHE A 21 5.10 4.99 0.19
C PHE A 21 6.33 4.60 1.01
N VAL A 22 7.10 5.58 1.51
CA VAL A 22 8.35 5.32 2.21
C VAL A 22 8.09 4.77 3.62
N ARG A 23 7.11 5.34 4.32
CA ARG A 23 6.70 4.92 5.67
C ARG A 23 5.90 3.63 5.66
N ASP A 24 4.94 3.50 4.74
CA ASP A 24 3.88 2.50 4.82
C ASP A 24 4.10 1.30 3.88
N VAL A 25 4.71 1.51 2.70
CA VAL A 25 4.78 0.47 1.65
C VAL A 25 6.18 -0.14 1.54
N ARG A 26 7.22 0.68 1.48
CA ARG A 26 8.61 0.21 1.27
C ARG A 26 9.06 -0.84 2.30
N PRO A 27 8.77 -0.71 3.61
CA PRO A 27 9.17 -1.72 4.60
C PRO A 27 8.54 -3.10 4.34
N ILE A 28 7.34 -3.14 3.76
CA ILE A 28 6.67 -4.38 3.40
C ILE A 28 7.47 -5.07 2.27
N PHE A 29 7.87 -4.32 1.25
CA PHE A 29 8.66 -4.87 0.15
C PHE A 29 10.07 -5.29 0.59
N GLU A 30 10.72 -4.50 1.44
CA GLU A 30 12.01 -4.84 2.03
C GLU A 30 11.96 -6.18 2.77
N LYS A 31 10.89 -6.39 3.58
CA LYS A 31 10.75 -7.58 4.40
C LYS A 31 10.32 -8.83 3.62
N HIS A 32 9.50 -8.67 2.58
CA HIS A 32 8.81 -9.80 1.97
C HIS A 32 9.11 -10.02 0.49
N CYS A 33 9.69 -9.05 -0.21
CA CYS A 33 9.77 -9.08 -1.68
C CYS A 33 11.20 -8.93 -2.21
N TYR A 34 12.01 -8.06 -1.62
CA TYR A 34 13.35 -7.72 -2.15
C TYR A 34 14.34 -8.89 -2.15
N GLU A 35 14.13 -9.91 -1.31
CA GLU A 35 14.94 -11.14 -1.37
C GLU A 35 14.94 -11.78 -2.77
N CYS A 36 13.81 -11.69 -3.48
CA CYS A 36 13.65 -12.25 -4.83
C CYS A 36 13.47 -11.21 -5.94
N HIS A 37 13.04 -9.99 -5.62
CA HIS A 37 12.67 -8.94 -6.57
C HIS A 37 13.31 -7.58 -6.21
N GLY A 38 14.53 -7.61 -5.66
CA GLY A 38 15.31 -6.44 -5.29
C GLY A 38 16.57 -6.29 -6.15
N GLU A 39 17.55 -5.54 -5.67
CA GLU A 39 18.80 -5.30 -6.39
C GLU A 39 19.57 -6.59 -6.69
N THR A 40 19.69 -7.47 -5.70
CA THR A 40 20.54 -8.67 -5.76
C THR A 40 19.94 -9.78 -6.63
N LYS A 41 18.61 -9.83 -6.72
CA LYS A 41 17.88 -10.86 -7.46
C LYS A 41 16.59 -10.27 -8.01
N GLN A 42 16.34 -10.50 -9.30
CA GLN A 42 15.17 -10.03 -10.03
C GLN A 42 14.49 -11.23 -10.69
N LYS A 43 13.88 -12.08 -9.85
CA LYS A 43 13.19 -13.30 -10.32
C LYS A 43 12.07 -12.90 -11.29
N SER A 44 11.99 -13.60 -12.42
CA SER A 44 11.03 -13.30 -13.50
C SER A 44 11.08 -11.84 -13.98
N GLY A 45 12.28 -11.24 -13.97
CA GLY A 45 12.52 -9.89 -14.48
C GLY A 45 11.93 -8.75 -13.65
N LEU A 46 11.27 -9.06 -12.53
CA LEU A 46 10.59 -8.05 -11.70
C LEU A 46 11.55 -7.43 -10.67
N ARG A 47 11.53 -6.10 -10.59
CA ARG A 47 12.33 -5.30 -9.66
C ARG A 47 11.49 -4.24 -8.93
N LEU A 48 11.33 -4.38 -7.61
CA LEU A 48 10.41 -3.58 -6.79
C LEU A 48 11.10 -2.48 -5.94
N ASP A 49 12.43 -2.46 -5.86
CA ASP A 49 13.21 -1.42 -5.16
C ASP A 49 13.36 -0.13 -5.97
N VAL A 50 13.16 -0.21 -7.29
CA VAL A 50 13.24 0.93 -8.20
C VAL A 50 11.88 1.21 -8.80
N LYS A 51 11.32 2.40 -8.51
CA LYS A 51 9.97 2.81 -8.95
C LYS A 51 9.74 2.54 -10.44
N SER A 52 10.59 3.08 -11.31
CA SER A 52 10.42 2.95 -12.77
C SER A 52 10.42 1.48 -13.24
N ALA A 53 11.24 0.63 -12.64
CA ALA A 53 11.27 -0.79 -12.95
C ALA A 53 10.03 -1.52 -12.43
N ALA A 54 9.58 -1.20 -11.21
CA ALA A 54 8.37 -1.77 -10.62
C ALA A 54 7.13 -1.50 -11.47
N PHE A 55 7.03 -0.30 -12.05
CA PHE A 55 5.94 0.08 -12.96
C PHE A 55 6.07 -0.50 -14.37
N LYS A 56 7.25 -0.98 -14.76
CA LYS A 56 7.45 -1.69 -16.05
C LYS A 56 6.92 -3.13 -16.01
N GLY A 57 6.85 -3.75 -14.82
CA GLY A 57 6.44 -5.14 -14.66
C GLY A 57 7.59 -6.13 -14.85
N GLY A 58 7.26 -7.42 -14.79
CA GLY A 58 8.19 -8.53 -15.00
C GLY A 58 8.04 -9.14 -16.40
N ASP A 59 8.79 -10.20 -16.66
CA ASP A 59 8.93 -10.81 -18.01
C ASP A 59 7.62 -11.33 -18.61
N GLU A 60 6.60 -11.60 -17.78
CA GLU A 60 5.41 -12.35 -18.18
C GLU A 60 4.11 -11.53 -18.13
N HIS A 61 4.16 -10.33 -17.53
CA HIS A 61 3.01 -9.42 -17.41
C HIS A 61 3.49 -7.96 -17.52
N GLY A 62 3.38 -7.39 -18.72
CA GLY A 62 3.59 -5.97 -19.03
C GLY A 62 2.55 -5.48 -20.02
#